data_AF-A0A963DLR0-F1
#
_entry.id   AF-A0A963DLR0-F1
#
_cell.length_a   1.000
_cell.length_b   1.000
_cell.length_c   1.000
_cell.angle_alpha   90.00
_cell.angle_beta   90.00
_cell.angle_gamma   90.00
#
_symmetry.space_group_name_H-M   'P 1'
#
loop_
_entity.id
_entity.type
_entity.pdbx_description
1 polymer ?
#
loop_
_entity_poly.entity_id
_entity_poly.type
_entity_poly.pdbx_seq_one_letter_code
_entity_poly.pdbx_strand_id
1 'polypeptide(L)'
;NLKTFATLSPIPGFQRWLDRKLSDSDQDVEAEWLTATERKALASAAGTGKEPASLKTLLQTPDWSQKPELVKALKHPLMRLCARYLVKEKRDSLTVLDPVARFHLANGARIERLNWSGDTSTKGLAQSAGMMVNYLYKLNDIEANHEAYRGEGKVTTSSVIRSLLKT
;
A
#
# COMPACT_ATOMS: atom_id res chain seq x y z
N ASN A 1 18.07 23.97 14.68
CA ASN A 1 17.25 24.31 13.49
C ASN A 1 16.67 23.05 12.86
N LEU A 2 15.35 22.89 12.90
CA LEU A 2 14.61 21.80 12.26
C LEU A 2 14.37 22.13 10.78
N LYS A 3 14.66 21.19 9.87
CA LYS A 3 14.58 21.40 8.42
C LYS A 3 13.67 20.40 7.69
N THR A 4 13.29 19.31 8.34
CA THR A 4 12.55 18.21 7.73
C THR A 4 11.33 17.91 8.58
N PHE A 5 10.17 17.91 7.95
CA PHE A 5 8.88 17.65 8.60
C PHE A 5 8.21 16.48 7.89
N ALA A 6 8.05 15.37 8.60
CA ALA A 6 7.41 14.18 8.08
C ALA A 6 6.53 13.53 9.14
N THR A 7 5.55 12.77 8.70
CA THR A 7 4.69 11.97 9.58
C THR A 7 5.06 10.49 9.51
N LEU A 8 4.61 9.70 10.48
CA LEU A 8 4.51 8.25 10.36
C LEU A 8 3.04 7.89 10.57
N SER A 9 2.31 7.66 9.48
CA SER A 9 0.86 7.59 9.47
C SER A 9 0.34 6.17 9.19
N PRO A 10 -0.79 5.76 9.79
CA PRO A 10 -1.43 4.47 9.50
C PRO A 10 -2.12 4.47 8.13
N ILE A 11 -2.46 3.27 7.64
CA ILE A 11 -3.15 3.06 6.35
C ILE A 11 -4.44 2.23 6.59
N PRO A 12 -5.46 2.81 7.25
CA PRO A 12 -6.52 2.06 7.90
C PRO A 12 -7.44 1.27 6.96
N GLY A 13 -7.49 1.62 5.67
CA GLY A 13 -8.40 1.02 4.70
C GLY A 13 -7.78 -0.02 3.76
N PHE A 14 -6.46 -0.26 3.84
CA PHE A 14 -5.75 -1.06 2.84
C PHE A 14 -6.23 -2.52 2.78
N GLN A 15 -6.25 -3.22 3.92
CA GLN A 15 -6.66 -4.64 3.97
C GLN A 15 -8.11 -4.81 3.50
N ARG A 16 -9.03 -3.95 3.94
CA ARG A 16 -10.43 -3.99 3.50
C ARG A 16 -10.58 -3.76 2.00
N TRP A 17 -9.79 -2.83 1.43
CA TRP A 17 -9.78 -2.61 -0.02
C TRP A 17 -9.25 -3.84 -0.77
N LEU A 18 -8.15 -4.42 -0.29
CA LEU A 18 -7.54 -5.60 -0.88
C LEU A 18 -8.51 -6.78 -0.84
N ASP A 19 -9.09 -7.08 0.33
CA ASP A 19 -10.07 -8.16 0.51
C ASP A 19 -11.27 -8.03 -0.44
N ARG A 20 -11.78 -6.81 -0.62
CA ARG A 20 -12.90 -6.56 -1.54
C ARG A 20 -12.51 -6.86 -2.96
N LYS A 21 -11.34 -6.40 -3.40
CA LYS A 21 -10.84 -6.62 -4.76
C LYS A 21 -10.62 -8.11 -5.01
N LEU A 22 -10.03 -8.82 -4.06
CA LEU A 22 -9.79 -10.27 -4.14
C LEU A 22 -11.06 -11.12 -4.03
N SER A 23 -12.19 -10.55 -3.62
CA SER A 23 -13.47 -11.27 -3.53
C SER A 23 -14.39 -11.01 -4.72
N ASP A 24 -13.98 -10.15 -5.65
CA ASP A 24 -14.72 -9.81 -6.85
C ASP A 24 -14.56 -10.96 -7.87
N SER A 25 -15.62 -11.75 -8.08
CA SER A 25 -15.56 -13.02 -8.82
C SER A 25 -15.43 -12.86 -10.33
N ASP A 26 -15.65 -11.64 -10.85
CA ASP A 26 -15.77 -11.41 -12.28
C ASP A 26 -14.40 -11.23 -12.97
N GLN A 27 -13.32 -11.05 -12.20
CA GLN A 27 -11.96 -10.91 -12.71
C GLN A 27 -10.94 -11.60 -11.79
N ASP A 28 -10.02 -12.36 -12.41
CA ASP A 28 -8.81 -12.80 -11.72
C ASP A 28 -7.85 -11.61 -11.55
N VAL A 29 -8.19 -10.71 -10.63
CA VAL A 29 -7.38 -9.54 -10.27
C VAL A 29 -6.01 -9.94 -9.75
N GLU A 30 -5.85 -11.12 -9.16
CA GLU A 30 -4.54 -11.61 -8.73
C GLU A 30 -3.65 -11.93 -9.92
N ALA A 31 -4.22 -12.45 -11.01
CA ALA A 31 -3.46 -12.66 -12.23
C ALA A 31 -3.03 -11.37 -12.94
N GLU A 32 -3.81 -10.29 -12.83
CA GLU A 32 -3.40 -8.97 -13.32
C GLU A 32 -2.33 -8.34 -12.42
N TRP A 33 -2.47 -8.52 -11.10
CA TRP A 33 -1.65 -7.79 -10.16
C TRP A 33 -0.39 -8.50 -9.74
N LEU A 34 -0.29 -9.81 -9.83
CA LEU A 34 0.90 -10.57 -9.45
C LEU A 34 1.65 -11.05 -10.68
N THR A 35 2.96 -10.85 -10.68
CA THR A 35 3.84 -11.46 -11.69
C THR A 35 3.88 -12.98 -11.50
N ALA A 36 4.22 -13.72 -12.56
CA ALA A 36 4.42 -15.18 -12.46
C ALA A 36 5.46 -15.56 -11.39
N THR A 37 6.52 -14.75 -11.26
CA THR A 37 7.56 -14.93 -10.24
C THR A 37 7.03 -14.72 -8.83
N GLU A 38 6.20 -13.69 -8.60
CA GLU A 38 5.55 -13.46 -7.31
C GLU A 38 4.60 -14.60 -6.94
N ARG A 39 3.77 -15.07 -7.88
CA ARG A 39 2.87 -16.22 -7.65
C ARG A 39 3.62 -17.48 -7.27
N LYS A 40 4.71 -17.80 -7.98
CA LYS A 40 5.56 -18.95 -7.67
C LYS A 40 6.21 -18.84 -6.28
N ALA A 41 6.72 -17.65 -5.94
CA ALA A 41 7.30 -17.39 -4.63
C ALA A 41 6.28 -17.55 -3.50
N LEU A 42 5.05 -17.06 -3.69
CA LEU A 42 3.95 -17.20 -2.73
C LEU A 42 3.53 -18.66 -2.56
N ALA A 43 3.37 -19.42 -3.65
CA ALA A 43 3.04 -20.84 -3.59
C ALA A 43 4.11 -21.66 -2.86
N SER A 44 5.39 -21.36 -3.12
CA SER A 44 6.51 -22.00 -2.41
C SER A 44 6.51 -21.66 -0.93
N ALA A 45 6.32 -20.39 -0.57
CA ALA A 45 6.32 -19.95 0.83
C ALA A 45 5.10 -20.47 1.62
N ALA A 46 3.99 -20.75 0.94
CA ALA A 46 2.78 -21.31 1.54
C ALA A 46 2.91 -22.81 1.90
N GLY A 47 3.90 -23.52 1.35
CA GLY A 47 4.08 -24.96 1.56
C GLY A 47 2.94 -25.82 1.00
N THR A 48 2.05 -25.25 0.19
CA THR A 48 0.85 -25.94 -0.32
C THR A 48 1.16 -26.87 -1.51
N GLY A 49 2.27 -26.66 -2.20
CA GLY A 49 2.64 -27.40 -3.41
C GLY A 49 1.64 -27.28 -4.57
N LYS A 50 0.60 -26.45 -4.43
CA LYS A 50 -0.47 -26.22 -5.39
C LYS A 50 -0.53 -24.72 -5.71
N GLU A 51 -0.40 -24.39 -6.99
CA GLU A 51 -0.70 -23.06 -7.51
C GLU A 51 -2.22 -22.89 -7.73
N PRO A 52 -2.77 -21.67 -7.58
CA PRO A 52 -2.19 -20.48 -6.95
C PRO A 52 -2.56 -20.34 -5.47
N ALA A 53 -1.62 -19.89 -4.64
CA ALA A 53 -1.91 -19.45 -3.28
C ALA A 53 -2.41 -18.00 -3.30
N SER A 54 -3.71 -17.79 -3.05
CA SER A 54 -4.33 -16.46 -3.03
C SER A 54 -3.76 -15.60 -1.89
N LEU A 55 -3.46 -14.33 -2.15
CA LEU A 55 -3.08 -13.34 -1.15
C LEU A 55 -4.08 -13.29 0.01
N LYS A 56 -5.37 -13.42 -0.29
CA LYS A 56 -6.45 -13.43 0.71
C LYS A 56 -6.25 -14.58 1.69
N THR A 57 -6.06 -15.79 1.18
CA THR A 57 -5.81 -16.99 2.00
C THR A 57 -4.54 -16.88 2.81
N LEU A 58 -3.47 -16.33 2.22
CA LEU A 58 -2.18 -16.15 2.89
C LEU A 58 -2.26 -15.13 4.04
N LEU A 59 -2.95 -14.01 3.84
CA LEU A 59 -3.15 -12.98 4.85
C LEU A 59 -4.12 -13.40 5.96
N GLN A 60 -5.03 -14.34 5.68
CA GLN A 60 -5.92 -14.97 6.65
C GLN A 60 -5.26 -16.11 7.44
N THR A 61 -4.06 -16.54 7.04
CA THR A 61 -3.32 -17.58 7.77
C THR A 61 -2.95 -17.05 9.16
N PRO A 62 -3.29 -17.79 10.25
CA PRO A 62 -2.87 -17.40 11.59
C PRO A 62 -1.36 -17.25 11.67
N ASP A 63 -0.94 -16.17 12.34
CA ASP A 63 0.47 -15.83 12.57
C ASP A 63 1.33 -15.81 11.30
N TRP A 64 0.74 -15.47 10.14
CA TRP A 64 1.51 -15.34 8.88
C TRP A 64 2.69 -14.37 9.03
N SER A 65 2.54 -13.34 9.87
CA SER A 65 3.57 -12.35 10.17
C SER A 65 4.76 -12.91 10.96
N GLN A 66 4.62 -14.10 11.54
CA GLN A 66 5.68 -14.83 12.25
C GLN A 66 6.36 -15.88 11.37
N LYS A 67 5.95 -16.04 10.10
CA LYS A 67 6.51 -17.02 9.16
C LYS A 67 7.49 -16.32 8.20
N PRO A 68 8.82 -16.45 8.38
CA PRO A 68 9.80 -15.63 7.67
C PRO A 68 9.72 -15.74 6.15
N GLU A 69 9.55 -16.96 5.63
CA GLU A 69 9.43 -17.18 4.18
C GLU A 69 8.17 -16.54 3.59
N LEU A 70 7.06 -16.58 4.33
CA LEU A 70 5.81 -15.97 3.90
C LEU A 70 5.88 -14.44 3.96
N VAL A 71 6.44 -13.88 5.04
CA VAL A 71 6.70 -12.43 5.18
C VAL A 71 7.59 -11.94 4.03
N LYS A 72 8.65 -12.67 3.70
CA LYS A 72 9.57 -12.35 2.61
C LYS A 72 8.86 -12.36 1.25
N ALA A 73 8.05 -13.38 0.97
CA ALA A 73 7.30 -13.49 -0.28
C ALA A 73 6.20 -12.43 -0.43
N LEU A 74 5.52 -12.06 0.67
CA LEU A 74 4.42 -11.08 0.66
C LEU A 74 4.90 -9.63 0.58
N LYS A 75 6.10 -9.32 1.08
CA LYS A 75 6.57 -7.94 1.23
C LYS A 75 6.49 -7.12 -0.05
N HIS A 76 7.09 -7.59 -1.14
CA HIS A 76 7.15 -6.82 -2.38
C HIS A 76 5.76 -6.64 -3.04
N PRO A 77 4.97 -7.72 -3.24
CA PRO A 77 3.61 -7.59 -3.76
C PRO A 77 2.74 -6.62 -2.95
N LEU A 78 2.74 -6.74 -1.62
CA LEU A 78 1.91 -5.89 -0.77
C LEU A 78 2.37 -4.43 -0.76
N MET A 79 3.67 -4.16 -0.77
CA MET A 79 4.18 -2.79 -0.87
C MET A 79 3.76 -2.12 -2.20
N ARG A 80 3.81 -2.85 -3.31
CA ARG A 80 3.34 -2.34 -4.61
C ARG A 80 1.83 -2.11 -4.63
N LEU A 81 1.05 -3.05 -4.13
CA LEU A 81 -0.41 -2.91 -4.01
C LEU A 81 -0.79 -1.76 -3.07
N CYS A 82 -0.06 -1.56 -1.99
CA CYS A 82 -0.26 -0.44 -1.08
C CYS A 82 0.07 0.90 -1.74
N ALA A 83 1.15 0.96 -2.53
CA ALA A 83 1.45 2.15 -3.33
C ALA A 83 0.32 2.44 -4.34
N ARG A 84 -0.23 1.42 -5.01
CA ARG A 84 -1.40 1.56 -5.88
C ARG A 84 -2.60 2.10 -5.11
N TYR A 85 -2.91 1.51 -3.95
CA TYR A 85 -4.02 1.94 -3.09
C TYR A 85 -3.94 3.42 -2.70
N LEU A 86 -2.75 3.89 -2.32
CA LEU A 86 -2.55 5.27 -1.88
C LEU A 86 -2.57 6.30 -3.03
N VAL A 87 -2.22 5.88 -4.25
CA VAL A 87 -1.97 6.80 -5.38
C VAL A 87 -3.06 6.72 -6.44
N LYS A 88 -3.44 5.51 -6.85
CA LYS A 88 -4.30 5.24 -8.01
C LYS A 88 -5.75 4.99 -7.63
N GLU A 89 -6.02 4.39 -6.47
CA GLU A 89 -7.40 4.07 -6.08
C GLU A 89 -8.10 5.32 -5.53
N LYS A 90 -9.28 5.60 -6.06
CA LYS A 90 -10.05 6.81 -5.76
C LYS A 90 -11.41 6.47 -5.17
N ARG A 91 -11.93 7.37 -4.32
CA ARG A 91 -13.31 7.31 -3.79
C ARG A 91 -14.31 7.87 -4.80
N ASP A 92 -13.92 8.95 -5.48
CA ASP A 92 -14.64 9.64 -6.55
C ASP A 92 -13.67 9.91 -7.71
N SER A 93 -13.97 10.81 -8.64
CA SER A 93 -13.11 11.07 -9.80
C SER A 93 -11.72 11.64 -9.44
N LEU A 94 -11.57 12.34 -8.30
CA LEU A 94 -10.33 13.06 -7.96
C LEU A 94 -9.69 12.59 -6.65
N THR A 95 -10.53 12.26 -5.67
CA THR A 95 -10.11 12.07 -4.28
C THR A 95 -9.57 10.65 -4.05
N VAL A 96 -8.36 10.54 -3.50
CA VAL A 96 -7.79 9.23 -3.14
C VAL A 96 -8.66 8.51 -2.10
N LEU A 97 -8.66 7.18 -2.20
CA LEU A 97 -9.53 6.34 -1.40
C LEU A 97 -9.18 6.39 0.09
N ASP A 98 -7.88 6.34 0.43
CA ASP A 98 -7.43 6.35 1.82
C ASP A 98 -7.69 7.71 2.51
N PRO A 99 -8.38 7.73 3.67
CA PRO A 99 -8.71 8.97 4.36
C PRO A 99 -7.51 9.70 4.95
N VAL A 100 -6.46 9.00 5.35
CA VAL A 100 -5.25 9.60 5.94
C VAL A 100 -4.38 10.21 4.84
N ALA A 101 -4.25 9.52 3.71
CA ALA A 101 -3.63 10.05 2.50
C ALA A 101 -4.33 11.32 2.04
N ARG A 102 -5.66 11.30 1.96
CA ARG A 102 -6.45 12.49 1.61
C ARG A 102 -6.13 13.67 2.52
N PHE A 103 -6.07 13.46 3.84
CA PHE A 103 -5.75 14.52 4.78
C PHE A 103 -4.36 15.11 4.52
N HIS A 104 -3.33 14.30 4.36
CA HIS A 104 -1.96 14.81 4.18
C HIS A 104 -1.75 15.46 2.81
N LEU A 105 -2.27 14.85 1.74
CA LEU A 105 -2.20 15.39 0.38
C LEU A 105 -2.97 16.72 0.26
N ALA A 106 -4.14 16.80 0.89
CA ALA A 106 -4.92 18.03 0.98
C ALA A 106 -4.22 19.15 1.78
N ASN A 107 -3.15 18.85 2.51
CA ASN A 107 -2.30 19.82 3.20
C ASN A 107 -0.94 20.00 2.49
N GLY A 108 -0.81 19.55 1.23
CA GLY A 108 0.38 19.77 0.41
C GLY A 108 1.56 18.84 0.71
N ALA A 109 1.35 17.76 1.46
CA ALA A 109 2.37 16.74 1.65
C ALA A 109 2.56 15.91 0.38
N ARG A 110 3.72 15.25 0.26
CA ARG A 110 3.95 14.18 -0.72
C ARG A 110 4.03 12.82 -0.04
N ILE A 111 3.64 11.76 -0.75
CA ILE A 111 3.87 10.39 -0.28
C ILE A 111 5.36 10.08 -0.41
N GLU A 112 6.05 9.95 0.72
CA GLU A 112 7.51 9.85 0.74
C GLU A 112 7.99 8.41 0.71
N ARG A 113 7.48 7.57 1.62
CA ARG A 113 7.99 6.21 1.81
C ARG A 113 6.94 5.30 2.44
N LEU A 114 6.87 4.06 1.95
CA LEU A 114 6.18 2.97 2.65
C LEU A 114 7.15 2.26 3.58
N ASN A 115 6.71 2.04 4.81
CA ASN A 115 7.46 1.35 5.86
C ASN A 115 6.82 -0.03 6.06
N TRP A 116 7.50 -1.06 5.57
CA TRP A 116 7.16 -2.45 5.88
C TRP A 116 7.35 -2.69 7.39
N SER A 117 6.42 -3.38 8.02
CA SER A 117 6.44 -3.65 9.48
C SER A 117 6.55 -2.37 10.33
N GLY A 118 5.91 -1.27 9.89
CA GLY A 118 5.84 -0.02 10.65
C GLY A 118 4.93 -0.10 11.87
N ASP A 119 3.89 -0.93 11.84
CA ASP A 119 3.03 -1.23 12.99
C ASP A 119 2.73 -2.73 13.05
N THR A 120 3.46 -3.45 13.90
CA THR A 120 3.30 -4.91 14.09
C THR A 120 2.23 -5.27 15.12
N SER A 121 1.47 -4.30 15.63
CA SER A 121 0.32 -4.59 16.49
C SER A 121 -0.74 -5.37 15.73
N THR A 122 -1.63 -6.06 16.46
CA THR A 122 -2.78 -6.75 15.88
C THR A 122 -3.62 -5.83 15.00
N LYS A 123 -3.79 -4.56 15.42
CA LYS A 123 -4.48 -3.52 14.66
C LYS A 123 -3.74 -3.15 13.37
N GLY A 124 -2.43 -2.90 13.45
CA GLY A 124 -1.61 -2.54 12.28
C GLY A 124 -1.63 -3.63 11.20
N LEU A 125 -1.46 -4.89 11.63
CA LEU A 125 -1.57 -6.06 10.77
C LEU A 125 -2.96 -6.18 10.12
N ALA A 126 -4.03 -6.02 10.91
CA ALA A 126 -5.41 -6.10 10.42
C ALA A 126 -5.81 -4.95 9.48
N GLN A 127 -5.22 -3.76 9.64
CA GLN A 127 -5.55 -2.59 8.81
C GLN A 127 -4.75 -2.54 7.50
N SER A 128 -3.48 -2.92 7.56
CA SER A 128 -2.51 -2.56 6.52
C SER A 128 -1.40 -3.59 6.29
N ALA A 129 -1.56 -4.82 6.78
CA ALA A 129 -0.48 -5.81 6.85
C ALA A 129 0.77 -5.26 7.58
N GLY A 130 0.56 -4.35 8.52
CA GLY A 130 1.58 -3.69 9.31
C GLY A 130 2.36 -2.59 8.56
N MET A 131 1.91 -2.17 7.38
CA MET A 131 2.54 -1.08 6.65
C MET A 131 2.11 0.29 7.19
N MET A 132 3.09 1.17 7.34
CA MET A 132 2.85 2.60 7.61
C MET A 132 3.44 3.44 6.48
N VAL A 133 3.05 4.71 6.42
CA VAL A 133 3.50 5.62 5.36
C VAL A 133 4.07 6.91 5.95
N ASN A 134 5.17 7.38 5.39
CA ASN A 134 5.65 8.73 5.66
C ASN A 134 5.07 9.70 4.63
N TYR A 135 4.46 10.79 5.11
CA TYR A 135 4.16 11.96 4.30
C TYR A 135 5.17 13.06 4.61
N LEU A 136 5.84 13.58 3.58
CA LEU A 136 6.83 14.66 3.74
C LEU A 136 6.19 16.01 3.40
N TYR A 137 6.37 16.97 4.30
CA TYR A 137 6.04 18.38 4.11
C TYR A 137 7.32 19.16 3.79
N LYS A 138 7.51 19.45 2.50
CA LYS A 138 8.61 20.29 2.05
C LYS A 138 8.08 21.70 1.85
N LEU A 139 8.49 22.64 2.70
CA LEU A 139 7.89 23.99 2.80
C LEU A 139 7.67 24.67 1.45
N ASN A 140 8.68 24.65 0.58
CA ASN A 140 8.62 25.31 -0.73
C ASN A 140 7.66 24.64 -1.74
N ASP A 141 7.22 23.41 -1.47
CA ASP A 141 6.38 22.63 -2.38
C ASP A 141 4.92 22.53 -1.86
N ILE A 142 4.61 22.99 -0.64
CA ILE A 142 3.30 22.76 0.01
C ILE A 142 2.16 23.34 -0.81
N GLU A 143 2.24 24.61 -1.20
CA GLU A 143 1.17 25.30 -1.92
C GLU A 143 0.95 24.66 -3.30
N ALA A 144 2.04 24.43 -4.05
CA ALA A 144 1.95 23.77 -5.36
C ALA A 144 1.37 22.35 -5.27
N ASN A 145 1.73 21.57 -4.26
CA ASN A 145 1.17 20.24 -4.04
C ASN A 145 -0.31 20.30 -3.62
N HIS A 146 -0.67 21.26 -2.77
CA HIS A 146 -2.04 21.47 -2.32
C HIS A 146 -2.95 21.77 -3.51
N GLU A 147 -2.59 22.76 -4.33
CA GLU A 147 -3.36 23.15 -5.51
C GLU A 147 -3.49 22.00 -6.51
N ALA A 148 -2.37 21.31 -6.82
CA ALA A 148 -2.40 20.16 -7.71
C ALA A 148 -3.32 19.03 -7.22
N TYR A 149 -3.35 18.78 -5.90
CA TYR A 149 -4.23 17.76 -5.34
C TYR A 149 -5.70 18.21 -5.30
N ARG A 150 -5.98 19.44 -4.88
CA ARG A 150 -7.34 19.96 -4.74
C ARG A 150 -8.01 20.24 -6.08
N GLY A 151 -7.26 20.74 -7.06
CA GLY A 151 -7.76 21.06 -8.40
C GLY A 151 -7.84 19.85 -9.32
N GLU A 152 -6.77 19.05 -9.40
CA GLU A 152 -6.63 17.98 -10.40
C GLU A 152 -6.67 16.56 -9.81
N GLY A 153 -6.72 16.41 -8.48
CA GLY A 153 -6.59 15.10 -7.85
C GLY A 153 -5.20 14.47 -7.99
N LYS A 154 -4.19 15.27 -8.39
CA LYS A 154 -2.82 14.84 -8.64
C LYS A 154 -2.09 14.52 -7.35
N VAL A 155 -1.54 13.31 -7.25
CA VAL A 155 -0.83 12.83 -6.06
C VAL A 155 0.67 13.02 -6.24
N THR A 156 1.28 13.89 -5.42
CA THR A 156 2.75 14.05 -5.39
C THR A 156 3.40 12.89 -4.63
N THR A 157 4.43 12.28 -5.24
CA THR A 157 5.12 11.09 -4.73
C THR A 157 6.65 11.23 -4.82
N SER A 158 7.38 10.50 -3.99
CA SER A 158 8.83 10.33 -4.12
C SER A 158 9.19 9.40 -5.29
N SER A 159 10.48 9.36 -5.66
CA SER A 159 10.99 8.39 -6.64
C SER A 159 10.81 6.94 -6.18
N VAL A 160 10.93 6.68 -4.88
CA VAL A 160 10.77 5.33 -4.29
C VAL A 160 9.33 4.84 -4.48
N ILE A 161 8.34 5.68 -4.19
CA ILE A 161 6.93 5.34 -4.42
C ILE A 161 6.65 5.17 -5.92
N ARG A 162 7.19 6.03 -6.78
CA ARG A 162 7.08 5.85 -8.23
C ARG A 162 7.67 4.53 -8.70
N SER A 163 8.78 4.07 -8.11
CA SER A 163 9.38 2.78 -8.45
C SER A 163 8.46 1.62 -8.11
N LEU A 164 7.77 1.67 -6.96
CA LEU A 164 6.79 0.65 -6.58
C LEU A 164 5.59 0.60 -7.54
N LEU A 165 5.25 1.70 -8.21
CA LEU A 165 4.12 1.77 -9.15
C LEU A 165 4.46 1.25 -10.55
N LYS A 166 5.74 0.99 -10.85
CA LYS A 166 6.17 0.36 -12.10
C LYS A 166 6.04 -1.15 -11.94
N THR A 167 5.23 -1.76 -12.79
CA THR A 167 5.13 -3.21 -12.92
C THR A 167 6.22 -3.70 -13.86
#